data_AF-A0A7X7GFJ5-F1
#
_entry.id   AF-A0A7X7GFJ5-F1
#
_cell.length_a   1.000
_cell.length_b   1.000
_cell.length_c   1.000
_cell.angle_alpha   90.00
_cell.angle_beta   90.00
_cell.angle_gamma   90.00
#
_symmetry.space_group_name_H-M   'P 1'
#
loop_
_entity.id
_entity.type
_entity.pdbx_description
1 polymer ?
#
loop_
_entity_poly.entity_id
_entity_poly.type
_entity_poly.pdbx_seq_one_letter_code
_entity_poly.pdbx_strand_id
1 'polypeptide(L)'
;MHRSDVGHLRQLATAYGAGVGILTLFVAWERRVPAPILAPGLLRDRQFGGSAVVVVCIAFALYGALFVLTQYLQFVREHEPMAAGVRLLPIGALIVGAPLGAKLVDLRGLRCAVAIGMAVLTTALVATSGVTAGSDLRALAGIALLGLGVGLTMPTCANAMLAAAPPDRSGAGLAVPDTAMQIGGALGIAVVGSILTASYRVRLPGEVPVAAEDSIGAAHAVAHQSGGTGIVQAANDAFPQKSSVGR
;
A
#
# COMPACT_ATOMS: atom_id res chain seq x y z
N MET A 1 -9.25 30.32 -16.65
CA MET A 1 -8.00 29.52 -16.54
C MET A 1 -6.96 30.37 -15.86
N HIS A 2 -6.73 30.13 -14.57
CA HIS A 2 -6.26 31.12 -13.61
C HIS A 2 -4.73 31.04 -13.42
N ARG A 3 -4.07 32.18 -13.25
CA ARG A 3 -2.60 32.33 -13.14
C ARG A 3 -1.98 31.52 -11.97
N SER A 4 -2.82 31.08 -11.03
CA SER A 4 -2.49 30.20 -9.90
C SER A 4 -2.25 28.74 -10.29
N ASP A 5 -2.97 28.21 -11.28
CA ASP A 5 -2.85 26.79 -11.71
C ASP A 5 -1.49 26.51 -12.34
N VAL A 6 -0.99 27.47 -13.12
CA VAL A 6 0.33 27.39 -13.77
C VAL A 6 1.46 27.41 -12.74
N GLY A 7 1.27 28.08 -11.60
CA GLY A 7 2.23 28.11 -10.50
C GLY A 7 2.40 26.75 -9.83
N HIS A 8 1.28 26.09 -9.51
CA HIS A 8 1.28 24.75 -8.91
C HIS A 8 1.87 23.70 -9.87
N LEU A 9 1.50 23.73 -11.15
CA LEU A 9 2.05 22.82 -12.14
C LEU A 9 3.57 22.96 -12.30
N ARG A 10 4.08 24.19 -12.25
CA ARG A 10 5.53 24.44 -12.27
C ARG A 10 6.22 23.96 -11.01
N GLN A 11 5.64 24.17 -9.83
CA GLN A 11 6.19 23.68 -8.56
C GLN A 11 6.25 22.14 -8.54
N LEU A 12 5.19 21.47 -8.96
CA LEU A 12 5.15 20.02 -9.09
C LEU A 12 6.21 19.54 -10.09
N ALA A 13 6.26 20.12 -11.28
CA ALA A 13 7.25 19.76 -12.30
C ALA A 13 8.69 19.97 -11.81
N THR A 14 8.97 21.05 -11.06
CA THR A 14 10.29 21.28 -10.47
C THR A 14 10.61 20.28 -9.36
N ALA A 15 9.64 19.92 -8.51
CA ALA A 15 9.85 18.95 -7.45
C ALA A 15 10.12 17.54 -8.01
N TYR A 16 9.31 17.10 -8.99
CA TYR A 16 9.54 15.83 -9.69
C TYR A 16 10.85 15.84 -10.47
N GLY A 17 11.16 16.93 -11.19
CA GLY A 17 12.40 17.08 -11.92
C GLY A 17 13.64 17.06 -11.02
N ALA A 18 13.60 17.75 -9.88
CA ALA A 18 14.66 17.71 -8.88
C ALA A 18 14.82 16.31 -8.28
N GLY A 19 13.72 15.63 -7.96
CA GLY A 19 13.73 14.25 -7.46
C GLY A 19 14.37 13.28 -8.45
N VAL A 20 13.96 13.32 -9.72
CA VAL A 20 14.57 12.51 -10.79
C VAL A 20 16.04 12.87 -10.96
N GLY A 21 16.40 14.15 -10.95
CA GLY A 21 17.79 14.61 -11.05
C GLY A 21 18.68 14.07 -9.93
N ILE A 22 18.23 14.16 -8.68
CA ILE A 22 18.95 13.64 -7.50
C ILE A 22 19.08 12.12 -7.57
N LEU A 23 18.03 11.40 -7.93
CA LEU A 23 18.08 9.93 -8.09
C LEU A 23 19.07 9.52 -9.20
N THR A 24 19.05 10.22 -10.32
CA THR A 24 19.95 9.94 -11.45
C THR A 24 21.40 10.21 -11.07
N LEU A 25 21.66 11.31 -10.35
CA LEU A 25 22.97 11.65 -9.83
C LEU A 25 23.45 10.61 -8.81
N PHE A 26 22.56 10.17 -7.91
CA PHE A 26 22.86 9.14 -6.91
C PHE A 26 23.22 7.81 -7.58
N VAL A 27 22.43 7.35 -8.55
CA VAL A 27 22.73 6.11 -9.30
C VAL A 27 24.04 6.23 -10.09
N ALA A 28 24.29 7.39 -10.71
CA ALA A 28 25.53 7.65 -11.42
C ALA A 28 26.75 7.68 -10.49
N TRP A 29 26.58 8.23 -9.29
CA TRP A 29 27.60 8.27 -8.24
C TRP A 29 27.88 6.87 -7.70
N GLU A 30 26.84 6.12 -7.33
CA GLU A 30 26.96 4.77 -6.78
C GLU A 30 27.61 3.81 -7.77
N ARG A 31 27.33 3.96 -9.08
CA ARG A 31 28.00 3.20 -10.15
C ARG A 31 29.50 3.51 -10.31
N ARG A 32 29.96 4.67 -9.84
CA ARG A 32 31.37 5.11 -9.93
C ARG A 32 32.18 4.79 -8.67
N VAL A 33 31.53 4.53 -7.54
CA VAL A 33 32.20 4.25 -6.27
C VAL A 33 32.76 2.81 -6.28
N PRO A 34 34.02 2.58 -5.85
CA PRO A 34 34.64 1.25 -5.84
C PRO A 34 33.93 0.20 -4.96
N ALA A 35 33.18 0.65 -3.95
CA ALA A 35 32.39 -0.17 -3.05
C ALA A 35 30.92 0.33 -3.02
N PRO A 36 30.10 0.04 -4.04
CA PRO A 36 28.70 0.43 -4.05
C PRO A 36 27.94 -0.31 -2.95
N ILE A 37 27.05 0.39 -2.24
CA ILE A 37 26.17 -0.21 -1.23
C ILE A 37 25.25 -1.22 -1.91
N LEU A 38 24.71 -0.89 -3.08
CA LEU A 38 23.85 -1.76 -3.89
C LEU A 38 24.57 -2.14 -5.19
N ALA A 39 25.32 -3.25 -5.16
CA ALA A 39 25.96 -3.75 -6.37
C ALA A 39 24.90 -4.19 -7.40
N PRO A 40 24.92 -3.69 -8.65
CA PRO A 40 23.93 -4.05 -9.68
C PRO A 40 23.83 -5.55 -9.96
N GLY A 41 24.90 -6.30 -9.66
CA GLY A 41 24.93 -7.76 -9.76
C GLY A 41 24.06 -8.47 -8.72
N LEU A 42 23.82 -7.87 -7.55
CA LEU A 42 23.03 -8.46 -6.48
C LEU A 42 21.53 -8.48 -6.83
N LEU A 43 21.02 -7.42 -7.47
CA LEU A 43 19.66 -7.41 -8.04
C LEU A 43 19.49 -8.36 -9.23
N ARG A 44 20.60 -8.75 -9.86
CA ARG A 44 20.61 -9.70 -10.98
C ARG A 44 20.56 -11.15 -10.50
N ASP A 45 20.86 -11.40 -9.23
CA ASP A 45 20.65 -12.70 -8.61
C ASP A 45 19.14 -13.00 -8.52
N ARG A 46 18.76 -14.20 -8.94
CA ARG A 46 17.34 -14.57 -9.07
C ARG A 46 16.65 -14.69 -7.72
N GLN A 47 17.38 -15.04 -6.66
CA GLN A 47 16.83 -15.16 -5.32
C GLN A 47 16.69 -13.76 -4.70
N PHE A 48 17.75 -12.95 -4.73
CA PHE A 48 17.71 -11.59 -4.18
C PHE A 48 16.73 -10.68 -4.93
N GLY A 49 16.86 -10.58 -6.26
CA GLY A 49 15.99 -9.74 -7.09
C GLY A 49 14.54 -10.22 -7.09
N GLY A 50 14.32 -11.54 -7.11
CA GLY A 50 12.99 -12.13 -7.01
C GLY A 50 12.32 -11.81 -5.67
N SER A 51 13.03 -11.96 -4.56
CA SER A 51 12.54 -11.59 -3.24
C SER A 51 12.27 -10.09 -3.12
N ALA A 52 13.12 -9.22 -3.67
CA ALA A 52 12.89 -7.77 -3.67
C ALA A 52 11.58 -7.39 -4.38
N VAL A 53 11.30 -7.97 -5.55
CA VAL A 53 10.04 -7.76 -6.28
C VAL A 53 8.85 -8.24 -5.45
N VAL A 54 8.95 -9.39 -4.80
CA VAL A 54 7.90 -9.90 -3.93
C VAL A 54 7.64 -8.96 -2.74
N VAL A 55 8.69 -8.42 -2.11
CA VAL A 55 8.52 -7.41 -1.03
C VAL A 55 7.81 -6.16 -1.54
N VAL A 56 8.16 -5.65 -2.74
CA VAL A 56 7.45 -4.52 -3.36
C VAL A 56 5.96 -4.84 -3.54
N CYS A 57 5.62 -6.02 -4.06
CA CYS A 57 4.24 -6.46 -4.25
C CYS A 57 3.48 -6.58 -2.92
N ILE A 58 4.12 -7.15 -1.89
CA ILE A 58 3.53 -7.27 -0.55
C ILE A 58 3.26 -5.89 0.04
N ALA A 59 4.23 -4.97 -0.04
CA ALA A 59 4.07 -3.62 0.47
C ALA A 59 2.99 -2.86 -0.30
N PHE A 60 2.95 -2.97 -1.63
CA PHE A 60 1.89 -2.39 -2.45
C PHE A 60 0.51 -2.86 -2.00
N ALA A 61 0.32 -4.17 -1.84
CA ALA A 61 -0.93 -4.76 -1.40
C ALA A 61 -1.30 -4.32 0.03
N LEU A 62 -0.36 -4.39 0.97
CA LEU A 62 -0.57 -4.08 2.38
C LEU A 62 -0.95 -2.62 2.57
N TYR A 63 -0.12 -1.68 2.09
CA TYR A 63 -0.34 -0.26 2.28
C TYR A 63 -1.52 0.25 1.46
N GLY A 64 -1.72 -0.26 0.24
CA GLY A 64 -2.90 0.05 -0.57
C GLY A 64 -4.20 -0.42 0.10
N ALA A 65 -4.23 -1.65 0.62
CA ALA A 65 -5.39 -2.19 1.33
C ALA A 65 -5.66 -1.45 2.64
N LEU A 66 -4.62 -1.18 3.44
CA LEU A 66 -4.73 -0.38 4.67
C LEU A 66 -5.27 1.02 4.37
N PHE A 67 -4.78 1.68 3.33
CA PHE A 67 -5.27 3.00 2.93
C PHE A 67 -6.78 3.00 2.66
N VAL A 68 -7.26 2.08 1.81
CA VAL A 68 -8.69 1.97 1.47
C VAL A 68 -9.52 1.62 2.70
N LEU A 69 -9.06 0.66 3.49
CA LEU A 69 -9.79 0.16 4.66
C LEU A 69 -9.89 1.23 5.75
N THR A 70 -8.82 1.98 5.99
CA THR A 70 -8.83 3.12 6.91
C THR A 70 -9.80 4.20 6.43
N GLN A 71 -9.78 4.55 5.14
CA GLN A 71 -10.74 5.52 4.60
C GLN A 71 -12.20 5.03 4.72
N TYR A 72 -12.45 3.76 4.43
CA TYR A 72 -13.77 3.17 4.57
C TYR A 72 -14.27 3.20 6.02
N LEU A 73 -13.43 2.79 6.98
CA LEU A 73 -13.83 2.77 8.40
C LEU A 73 -14.09 4.18 8.95
N GLN A 74 -13.23 5.15 8.63
CA GLN A 74 -13.34 6.50 9.17
C GLN A 74 -14.43 7.32 8.48
N PHE A 75 -14.49 7.31 7.15
CA PHE A 75 -15.37 8.22 6.42
C PHE A 75 -16.74 7.59 6.09
N VAL A 76 -16.78 6.32 5.68
CA VAL A 76 -18.04 5.67 5.30
C VAL A 76 -18.78 5.11 6.50
N ARG A 77 -18.04 4.53 7.45
CA ARG A 77 -18.61 3.97 8.68
C ARG A 77 -18.57 4.95 9.86
N GLU A 78 -18.06 6.17 9.65
CA GLU A 78 -18.02 7.26 10.64
C GLU A 78 -17.40 6.82 11.98
N HIS A 79 -16.42 5.91 11.94
CA HIS A 79 -15.73 5.48 13.15
C HIS A 79 -14.68 6.51 13.57
N GLU A 80 -14.63 6.78 14.87
CA GLU A 80 -13.48 7.44 15.49
C GLU A 80 -12.16 6.74 15.10
N PRO A 81 -11.05 7.49 14.89
CA PRO A 81 -9.77 6.92 14.47
C PRO A 81 -9.28 5.78 15.38
N MET A 82 -9.52 5.89 16.68
CA MET A 82 -9.21 4.85 17.66
C MET A 82 -9.98 3.55 17.39
N ALA A 83 -11.28 3.65 17.11
CA ALA A 83 -12.12 2.50 16.82
C ALA A 83 -11.76 1.85 15.47
N ALA A 84 -11.37 2.65 14.48
CA ALA A 84 -10.84 2.14 13.22
C ALA A 84 -9.53 1.35 13.44
N GLY A 85 -8.63 1.86 14.29
CA GLY A 85 -7.40 1.17 14.68
C GLY A 85 -7.66 -0.19 15.36
N VAL A 86 -8.62 -0.25 16.30
CA VAL A 86 -9.01 -1.51 16.96
C VAL A 86 -9.54 -2.53 15.95
N ARG A 87 -10.29 -2.11 14.94
CA ARG A 87 -10.80 -3.00 13.88
C ARG A 87 -9.71 -3.49 12.92
N LEU A 88 -8.56 -2.84 12.89
CA LEU A 88 -7.38 -3.26 12.13
C LEU A 88 -6.51 -4.28 12.89
N LEU A 89 -6.73 -4.50 14.20
CA LEU A 89 -5.98 -5.45 15.02
C LEU A 89 -5.83 -6.87 14.43
N PRO A 90 -6.82 -7.45 13.70
CA PRO A 90 -6.65 -8.76 13.11
C PRO A 90 -5.45 -8.87 12.16
N ILE A 91 -4.93 -7.74 11.66
CA ILE A 91 -3.72 -7.74 10.83
C ILE A 91 -2.52 -8.33 11.57
N GLY A 92 -2.53 -8.28 12.91
CA GLY A 92 -1.56 -8.93 13.79
C GLY A 92 -1.44 -10.45 13.58
N ALA A 93 -2.34 -11.09 12.83
CA ALA A 93 -2.16 -12.45 12.31
C ALA A 93 -0.82 -12.64 11.56
N LEU A 94 -0.17 -11.56 11.11
CA LEU A 94 1.21 -11.57 10.60
C LEU A 94 2.22 -12.18 11.59
N ILE A 95 2.01 -11.99 12.90
CA ILE A 95 2.86 -12.54 13.97
C ILE A 95 2.82 -14.07 13.95
N VAL A 96 1.66 -14.65 13.64
CA VAL A 96 1.47 -16.10 13.49
C VAL A 96 1.98 -16.58 12.13
N GLY A 97 1.81 -15.77 11.08
CA GLY A 97 2.29 -16.06 9.73
C GLY A 97 3.80 -16.19 9.63
N ALA A 98 4.56 -15.36 10.35
CA ALA A 98 6.02 -15.35 10.34
C ALA A 98 6.69 -16.71 10.64
N PRO A 99 6.42 -17.36 11.79
CA PRO A 99 6.99 -18.67 12.08
C PRO A 99 6.46 -19.77 11.16
N LEU A 100 5.20 -19.67 10.70
CA LEU A 100 4.64 -20.59 9.71
C LEU A 100 5.39 -20.50 8.37
N GLY A 101 5.73 -19.28 7.94
CA GLY A 101 6.52 -19.02 6.75
C GLY A 101 7.90 -19.64 6.86
N ALA A 102 8.60 -19.41 7.97
CA ALA A 102 9.91 -20.00 8.22
C ALA A 102 9.86 -21.54 8.18
N LYS A 103 8.90 -22.15 8.90
CA LYS A 103 8.71 -23.60 8.89
C LYS A 103 8.41 -24.14 7.49
N LEU A 104 7.65 -23.40 6.69
CA LEU A 104 7.32 -23.79 5.33
C LEU A 104 8.53 -23.72 4.39
N VAL A 105 9.43 -22.76 4.60
CA VAL A 105 10.74 -22.70 3.93
C VAL A 105 11.58 -23.91 4.30
N ASP A 106 11.67 -24.27 5.57
CA ASP A 106 12.46 -25.42 6.03
C ASP A 106 11.94 -26.75 5.45
N LEU A 107 10.62 -26.89 5.31
CA LEU A 107 9.99 -28.13 4.86
C LEU A 107 9.90 -28.26 3.33
N ARG A 108 9.65 -27.17 2.61
CA ARG A 108 9.28 -27.18 1.17
C ARG A 108 10.10 -26.20 0.32
N GLY A 109 11.02 -25.46 0.92
CA GLY A 109 11.85 -24.47 0.26
C GLY A 109 11.18 -23.10 0.07
N LEU A 110 12.02 -22.09 -0.21
CA LEU A 110 11.63 -20.68 -0.35
C LEU A 110 10.53 -20.46 -1.40
N ARG A 111 10.66 -21.09 -2.57
CA ARG A 111 9.71 -20.89 -3.69
C ARG A 111 8.29 -21.31 -3.32
N CYS A 112 8.14 -22.46 -2.65
CA CYS A 112 6.84 -22.95 -2.20
C CYS A 112 6.24 -22.04 -1.13
N ALA A 113 7.06 -21.62 -0.15
CA ALA A 113 6.62 -20.71 0.90
C ALA A 113 6.12 -19.38 0.34
N VAL A 114 6.87 -18.79 -0.59
CA VAL A 114 6.50 -17.54 -1.26
C VAL A 114 5.24 -17.70 -2.10
N ALA A 115 5.11 -18.78 -2.87
CA ALA A 115 3.91 -19.03 -3.67
C ALA A 115 2.65 -19.17 -2.81
N ILE A 116 2.73 -19.91 -1.69
CA ILE A 116 1.63 -20.09 -0.75
C ILE A 116 1.27 -18.75 -0.10
N GLY A 117 2.27 -18.00 0.38
CA GLY A 117 2.05 -16.70 1.00
C GLY A 117 1.41 -15.68 0.04
N MET A 118 1.87 -15.63 -1.21
CA MET A 118 1.27 -14.79 -2.26
C MET A 118 -0.14 -15.24 -2.64
N ALA A 119 -0.43 -16.55 -2.67
CA ALA A 119 -1.77 -17.06 -2.89
C ALA A 119 -2.72 -16.68 -1.75
N VAL A 120 -2.26 -16.77 -0.49
CA VAL A 120 -3.02 -16.32 0.69
C VAL A 120 -3.28 -14.81 0.62
N LEU A 121 -2.26 -14.01 0.29
CA LEU A 121 -2.39 -12.55 0.15
C LEU A 121 -3.38 -12.17 -0.96
N THR A 122 -3.30 -12.84 -2.11
CA THR A 122 -4.23 -12.63 -3.23
C THR A 122 -5.65 -13.01 -2.83
N THR A 123 -5.82 -14.14 -2.15
CA THR A 123 -7.12 -14.59 -1.64
C THR A 123 -7.68 -13.60 -0.63
N ALA A 124 -6.84 -13.03 0.23
CA ALA A 124 -7.24 -12.00 1.18
C ALA A 124 -7.78 -10.75 0.47
N LEU A 125 -7.06 -10.24 -0.54
CA LEU A 125 -7.49 -9.08 -1.33
C LEU A 125 -8.79 -9.33 -2.09
N VAL A 126 -8.94 -10.51 -2.71
CA VAL A 126 -10.18 -10.91 -3.39
C VAL A 126 -11.34 -11.08 -2.40
N ALA A 127 -11.07 -11.65 -1.23
CA ALA A 127 -12.07 -11.81 -0.19
C ALA A 127 -12.53 -10.46 0.38
N THR A 128 -11.64 -9.45 0.44
CA THR A 128 -11.95 -8.09 0.91
C THR A 128 -12.58 -7.20 -0.15
N SER A 129 -12.31 -7.42 -1.45
CA SER A 129 -12.87 -6.58 -2.53
C SER A 129 -14.40 -6.71 -2.65
N GLY A 130 -14.97 -7.84 -2.25
CA GLY A 130 -16.41 -8.11 -2.26
C GLY A 130 -17.12 -7.94 -0.91
N VAL A 131 -16.45 -7.41 0.12
CA VAL A 131 -17.10 -7.19 1.43
C VAL A 131 -18.01 -5.97 1.33
N THR A 132 -19.32 -6.25 1.35
CA THR A 132 -20.39 -5.27 1.40
C THR A 132 -20.68 -4.85 2.84
N ALA A 133 -21.26 -3.65 3.00
CA ALA A 133 -21.67 -3.08 4.28
C ALA A 133 -22.66 -4.02 5.00
N GLY A 134 -22.18 -4.82 5.95
CA GLY A 134 -23.04 -5.71 6.75
C GLY A 134 -22.35 -6.94 7.37
N SER A 135 -21.20 -7.37 6.84
CA SER A 135 -20.50 -8.57 7.36
C SER A 135 -19.17 -8.24 8.05
N ASP A 136 -19.25 -7.69 9.26
CA ASP A 136 -18.08 -7.36 10.09
C ASP A 136 -17.11 -8.56 10.24
N LEU A 137 -17.63 -9.78 10.31
CA LEU A 137 -16.81 -10.99 10.42
C LEU A 137 -15.99 -11.29 9.15
N ARG A 138 -16.54 -11.05 7.95
CA ARG A 138 -15.81 -11.26 6.69
C ARG A 138 -14.71 -10.22 6.50
N ALA A 139 -14.96 -8.98 6.90
CA ALA A 139 -13.94 -7.93 6.91
C ALA A 139 -12.79 -8.30 7.85
N LEU A 140 -13.09 -8.68 9.09
CA LEU A 140 -12.09 -9.09 10.09
C LEU A 140 -11.28 -10.31 9.62
N ALA A 141 -11.94 -11.32 9.04
CA ALA A 141 -11.29 -12.49 8.47
C ALA A 141 -10.38 -12.13 7.29
N GLY A 142 -10.79 -11.22 6.42
CA GLY A 142 -9.98 -10.73 5.31
C GLY A 142 -8.74 -9.96 5.76
N ILE A 143 -8.87 -9.11 6.79
CA ILE A 143 -7.75 -8.40 7.41
C ILE A 143 -6.78 -9.38 8.08
N ALA A 144 -7.30 -10.39 8.77
CA ALA A 144 -6.48 -11.44 9.36
C ALA A 144 -5.75 -12.25 8.29
N LEU A 145 -6.41 -12.60 7.19
CA LEU A 145 -5.82 -13.34 6.09
C LEU A 145 -4.75 -12.51 5.37
N LEU A 146 -4.97 -11.20 5.24
CA LEU A 146 -3.98 -10.25 4.72
C LEU A 146 -2.73 -10.27 5.62
N GLY A 147 -2.91 -10.12 6.93
CA GLY A 147 -1.83 -10.21 7.91
C GLY A 147 -1.07 -11.53 7.81
N LEU A 148 -1.78 -12.66 7.77
CA LEU A 148 -1.19 -14.00 7.62
C LEU A 148 -0.34 -14.12 6.35
N GLY A 149 -0.86 -13.68 5.20
CA GLY A 149 -0.15 -13.70 3.93
C GLY A 149 1.12 -12.85 3.97
N VAL A 150 1.06 -11.64 4.55
CA VAL A 150 2.23 -10.80 4.77
C VAL A 150 3.25 -11.52 5.68
N GLY A 151 2.80 -12.06 6.81
CA GLY A 151 3.65 -12.77 7.77
C GLY A 151 4.34 -14.01 7.16
N LEU A 152 3.65 -14.78 6.32
CA LEU A 152 4.21 -15.95 5.63
C LEU A 152 5.35 -15.58 4.67
N THR A 153 5.29 -14.40 4.06
CA THR A 153 6.05 -14.07 2.86
C THR A 153 7.14 -13.03 3.10
N MET A 154 6.86 -12.00 3.90
CA MET A 154 7.76 -10.86 4.06
C MET A 154 9.05 -11.26 4.82
N PRO A 155 8.99 -11.89 6.00
CA PRO A 155 10.19 -12.32 6.72
C PRO A 155 11.00 -13.37 5.95
N THR A 156 10.33 -14.26 5.21
CA THR A 156 11.00 -15.29 4.40
C THR A 156 11.75 -14.69 3.22
N CYS A 157 11.18 -13.68 2.56
CA CYS A 157 11.89 -12.92 1.52
C CYS A 157 13.03 -12.07 2.09
N ALA A 158 12.82 -11.40 3.22
CA ALA A 158 13.86 -10.60 3.87
C ALA A 158 15.06 -11.48 4.27
N ASN A 159 14.82 -12.64 4.88
CA ASN A 159 15.87 -13.61 5.20
C ASN A 159 16.57 -14.15 3.94
N ALA A 160 15.82 -14.42 2.87
CA ALA A 160 16.41 -14.88 1.61
C ALA A 160 17.33 -13.84 0.97
N MET A 161 16.98 -12.55 1.07
CA MET A 161 17.80 -11.44 0.61
C MET A 161 19.05 -11.27 1.47
N LEU A 162 18.89 -11.36 2.80
CA LEU A 162 20.02 -11.31 3.73
C LEU A 162 20.99 -12.48 3.50
N ALA A 163 20.48 -13.70 3.29
CA ALA A 163 21.29 -14.88 3.03
C ALA A 163 22.02 -14.85 1.67
N ALA A 164 21.47 -14.13 0.69
CA ALA A 164 22.09 -13.93 -0.62
C ALA A 164 23.10 -12.77 -0.63
N ALA A 165 23.13 -11.92 0.40
CA ALA A 165 24.06 -10.81 0.49
C ALA A 165 25.46 -11.28 0.93
N PRO A 166 26.55 -10.87 0.26
CA PRO A 166 27.92 -11.18 0.70
C PRO A 166 28.19 -10.66 2.12
N PRO A 167 29.01 -11.36 2.94
CA PRO A 167 29.34 -10.95 4.32
C PRO A 167 29.88 -9.51 4.41
N ASP A 168 30.67 -9.12 3.41
CA ASP A 168 31.31 -7.81 3.27
C ASP A 168 30.31 -6.68 2.93
N ARG A 169 29.04 -7.03 2.68
CA ARG A 169 27.97 -6.15 2.17
C ARG A 169 26.63 -6.39 2.87
N SER A 170 26.66 -6.86 4.12
CA SER A 170 25.48 -7.13 4.95
C SER A 170 24.52 -5.94 5.09
N GLY A 171 25.05 -4.69 5.03
CA GLY A 171 24.24 -3.47 5.03
C GLY A 171 23.23 -3.40 3.86
N ALA A 172 23.61 -3.91 2.68
CA ALA A 172 22.70 -4.00 1.54
C ALA A 172 21.59 -5.03 1.76
N GLY A 173 21.92 -6.14 2.42
CA GLY A 173 20.97 -7.20 2.77
C GLY A 173 19.85 -6.73 3.69
N LEU A 174 20.07 -5.66 4.47
CA LEU A 174 19.07 -5.04 5.35
C LEU A 174 18.41 -3.81 4.70
N ALA A 175 19.17 -2.98 3.98
CA ALA A 175 18.63 -1.75 3.39
C ALA A 175 17.68 -1.99 2.22
N VAL A 176 17.92 -3.03 1.40
CA VAL A 176 17.10 -3.27 0.20
C VAL A 176 15.68 -3.72 0.54
N PRO A 177 15.44 -4.68 1.47
CA PRO A 177 14.09 -5.00 1.93
C PRO A 177 13.30 -3.75 2.41
N ASP A 178 13.93 -2.88 3.20
CA ASP A 178 13.30 -1.66 3.70
C ASP A 178 12.98 -0.67 2.57
N THR A 179 13.91 -0.50 1.63
CA THR A 179 13.71 0.37 0.47
C THR A 179 12.60 -0.17 -0.43
N ALA A 180 12.60 -1.48 -0.69
CA ALA A 180 11.55 -2.17 -1.44
C ALA A 180 10.17 -1.97 -0.79
N MET A 181 10.10 -2.03 0.53
CA MET A 181 8.88 -1.79 1.30
C MET A 181 8.38 -0.35 1.16
N GLN A 182 9.28 0.64 1.24
CA GLN A 182 8.92 2.04 1.06
C GLN A 182 8.43 2.34 -0.36
N ILE A 183 9.13 1.81 -1.38
CA ILE A 183 8.74 1.96 -2.78
C ILE A 183 7.38 1.32 -3.03
N GLY A 184 7.21 0.06 -2.62
CA GLY A 184 5.95 -0.66 -2.78
C GLY A 184 4.80 0.02 -2.04
N GLY A 185 5.03 0.51 -0.82
CA GLY A 185 4.02 1.21 -0.04
C GLY A 185 3.59 2.54 -0.65
N ALA A 186 4.55 3.36 -1.09
CA ALA A 186 4.27 4.62 -1.76
C ALA A 186 3.48 4.39 -3.07
N LEU A 187 3.88 3.40 -3.87
CA LEU A 187 3.15 3.02 -5.08
C LEU A 187 1.74 2.50 -4.76
N GLY A 188 1.59 1.68 -3.73
CA GLY A 188 0.31 1.15 -3.28
C GLY A 188 -0.67 2.26 -2.94
N ILE A 189 -0.25 3.20 -2.08
CA ILE A 189 -1.08 4.33 -1.68
C ILE A 189 -1.39 5.23 -2.87
N ALA A 190 -0.40 5.56 -3.71
CA ALA A 190 -0.58 6.46 -4.84
C ALA A 190 -1.52 5.88 -5.91
N VAL A 191 -1.31 4.63 -6.33
CA VAL A 191 -2.10 3.98 -7.37
C VAL A 191 -3.51 3.67 -6.87
N VAL A 192 -3.62 3.02 -5.70
CA VAL A 192 -4.93 2.67 -5.14
C VAL A 192 -5.72 3.92 -4.76
N GLY A 193 -5.07 4.93 -4.20
CA GLY A 193 -5.67 6.23 -3.92
C GLY A 193 -6.15 6.94 -5.19
N SER A 194 -5.37 6.93 -6.27
CA SER A 194 -5.78 7.49 -7.56
C SER A 194 -7.00 6.77 -8.13
N ILE A 195 -7.04 5.43 -8.07
CA ILE A 195 -8.19 4.63 -8.52
C ILE A 195 -9.42 4.94 -7.66
N LEU A 196 -9.24 5.07 -6.34
CA LEU A 196 -10.30 5.39 -5.40
C LEU A 196 -10.89 6.78 -5.68
N THR A 197 -10.04 7.81 -5.82
CA THR A 197 -10.44 9.17 -6.16
C THR A 197 -11.11 9.23 -7.53
N ALA A 198 -10.57 8.57 -8.56
CA ALA A 198 -11.19 8.54 -9.88
C ALA A 198 -12.58 7.89 -9.83
N SER A 199 -12.71 6.77 -9.13
CA SER A 199 -14.00 6.07 -8.96
C SER A 199 -15.01 6.90 -8.17
N TYR A 200 -14.53 7.62 -7.15
CA TYR A 200 -15.31 8.54 -6.33
C TYR A 200 -15.84 9.72 -7.15
N ARG A 201 -14.99 10.38 -7.94
CA ARG A 201 -15.38 11.49 -8.83
C ARG A 201 -16.45 11.11 -9.84
N VAL A 202 -16.38 9.91 -10.40
CA VAL A 202 -17.39 9.40 -11.34
C VAL A 202 -18.76 9.19 -10.67
N ARG A 203 -18.79 8.95 -9.37
CA ARG A 203 -20.01 8.62 -8.60
C ARG A 203 -20.58 9.80 -7.81
N LEU A 204 -19.85 10.92 -7.74
CA LEU A 204 -20.29 12.15 -7.09
C LEU A 204 -21.45 12.79 -7.88
N PRO A 205 -22.62 13.02 -7.25
CA PRO A 205 -23.73 13.71 -7.90
C PRO A 205 -23.54 15.24 -7.92
N GLY A 206 -23.62 15.85 -9.11
CA GLY A 206 -23.72 17.31 -9.29
C GLY A 206 -22.41 18.10 -9.17
N GLU A 207 -22.51 19.44 -9.16
CA GLU A 207 -21.39 20.35 -8.90
C GLU A 207 -21.14 20.44 -7.39
N VAL A 208 -20.09 19.75 -6.93
CA VAL A 208 -19.61 19.78 -5.55
C VAL A 208 -18.38 20.68 -5.52
N PRO A 209 -18.06 21.41 -4.43
CA PRO A 209 -16.87 22.26 -4.40
C PRO A 209 -15.61 21.50 -4.83
N VAL A 210 -14.75 22.10 -5.67
CA VAL A 210 -13.56 21.44 -6.24
C VAL A 210 -12.68 20.77 -5.16
N ALA A 211 -12.58 21.38 -3.99
CA ALA A 211 -11.83 20.82 -2.85
C ALA A 211 -12.41 19.50 -2.29
N ALA A 212 -13.69 19.21 -2.52
CA ALA A 212 -14.36 17.97 -2.14
C ALA A 212 -14.26 16.86 -3.20
N GLU A 213 -13.73 17.15 -4.40
CA GLU A 213 -13.55 16.18 -5.48
C GLU A 213 -12.25 15.36 -5.35
N ASP A 214 -11.27 15.87 -4.62
CA ASP A 214 -9.92 15.28 -4.55
C ASP A 214 -9.87 13.99 -3.71
N SER A 215 -10.68 13.91 -2.66
CA SER A 215 -10.85 12.68 -1.88
C SER A 215 -12.04 12.81 -0.93
N ILE A 216 -12.56 11.68 -0.46
CA ILE A 216 -13.59 11.65 0.59
C ILE A 216 -13.11 12.36 1.88
N GLY A 217 -11.81 12.27 2.21
CA GLY A 217 -11.24 12.98 3.36
C GLY A 217 -11.24 14.51 3.17
N ALA A 218 -10.96 14.98 1.96
CA ALA A 218 -11.05 16.40 1.63
C ALA A 218 -12.51 16.89 1.65
N ALA A 219 -13.46 16.07 1.18
CA ALA A 219 -14.89 16.37 1.27
C ALA A 219 -15.38 16.50 2.73
N HIS A 220 -14.97 15.59 3.62
CA HIS A 220 -15.26 15.68 5.05
C HIS A 220 -14.60 16.89 5.70
N ALA A 221 -13.36 17.23 5.33
CA ALA A 221 -12.67 18.43 5.84
C ALA A 221 -13.37 19.74 5.42
N VAL A 222 -13.82 19.83 4.17
CA VAL A 222 -14.60 20.97 3.66
C VAL A 222 -15.96 21.05 4.35
N ALA A 223 -16.62 19.91 4.57
CA ALA A 223 -17.91 19.89 5.27
C ALA A 223 -17.81 20.33 6.73
N HIS A 224 -16.73 19.94 7.44
CA HIS A 224 -16.46 20.42 8.79
C HIS A 224 -16.25 21.94 8.85
N GLN A 225 -15.68 22.54 7.81
CA GLN A 225 -15.48 23.99 7.72
C GLN A 225 -16.72 24.75 7.25
N SER A 226 -17.58 24.11 6.45
CA SER A 226 -18.72 24.75 5.78
C SER A 226 -20.08 24.44 6.45
N GLY A 227 -20.13 23.52 7.41
CA GLY A 227 -21.36 23.06 8.08
C GLY A 227 -22.30 22.24 7.19
N GLY A 228 -21.86 21.82 6.00
CA GLY A 228 -22.70 21.19 4.98
C GLY A 228 -22.78 19.66 5.10
N THR A 229 -23.77 19.15 5.83
CA THR A 229 -24.04 17.70 5.97
C THR A 229 -24.39 17.02 4.63
N GLY A 230 -24.97 17.76 3.67
CA GLY A 230 -25.27 17.23 2.33
C GLY A 230 -24.03 16.84 1.51
N ILE A 231 -22.90 17.52 1.70
CA ILE A 231 -21.63 17.21 1.03
C ILE A 231 -21.03 15.91 1.57
N VAL A 232 -21.12 15.69 2.89
CA VAL A 232 -20.68 14.44 3.54
C VAL A 232 -21.49 13.26 3.03
N GLN A 233 -22.81 13.42 2.93
CA GLN A 233 -23.70 12.34 2.54
C GLN A 233 -23.49 11.94 1.07
N ALA A 234 -23.37 12.93 0.17
CA ALA A 234 -23.00 12.70 -1.23
C ALA A 234 -21.61 12.06 -1.37
N ALA A 235 -20.64 12.48 -0.57
CA ALA A 235 -19.30 11.91 -0.58
C ALA A 235 -19.29 10.44 -0.09
N ASN A 236 -20.05 10.14 0.96
CA ASN A 236 -20.20 8.79 1.48
C ASN A 236 -20.90 7.86 0.47
N ASP A 237 -21.92 8.37 -0.24
CA ASP A 237 -22.65 7.64 -1.30
C ASP A 237 -21.81 7.36 -2.54
N ALA A 238 -20.91 8.27 -2.90
CA ALA A 238 -19.98 8.11 -4.02
C ALA A 238 -18.85 7.10 -3.73
N PHE A 239 -18.64 6.70 -2.47
CA PHE A 239 -17.56 5.79 -2.12
C PHE A 239 -17.79 4.38 -2.70
N PRO A 240 -16.80 3.75 -3.38
CA PRO A 240 -17.03 2.53 -4.16
C PRO A 240 -17.62 1.34 -3.41
N GLN A 241 -17.39 1.23 -2.11
CA GLN A 241 -17.90 0.15 -1.24
C GLN A 241 -19.34 0.35 -0.74
N LYS A 242 -19.94 1.53 -0.89
CA LYS A 242 -21.33 1.79 -0.43
C LYS A 242 -22.39 1.41 -1.47
N SER A 243 -22.02 1.36 -2.76
CA SER A 243 -22.99 1.30 -3.87
C SER A 243 -23.58 -0.08 -4.22
N SER A 244 -23.41 -1.13 -3.42
CA SER A 244 -24.04 -2.43 -3.70
C SER A 244 -25.38 -2.64 -2.95
N VAL A 245 -25.96 -1.57 -2.40
CA VAL A 245 -27.26 -1.63 -1.74
C VAL A 245 -28.24 -0.79 -2.54
N GLY A 246 -29.20 -1.46 -3.18
CA GLY A 246 -30.41 -0.83 -3.70
C GLY A 246 -30.65 -1.00 -5.19
N ARG A 247 -30.96 -2.23 -5.62
CA ARG A 247 -32.16 -2.51 -6.41
C ARG A 247 -32.79 -3.81 -5.93
#